data_AF-A0A818LJK6-F1
#
_entry.id   AF-A0A818LJK6-F1
#
_cell.length_a   1.000
_cell.length_b   1.000
_cell.length_c   1.000
_cell.angle_alpha   90.00
_cell.angle_beta   90.00
_cell.angle_gamma   90.00
#
_symmetry.space_group_name_H-M   'P 1'
#
loop_
_entity.id
_entity.type
_entity.pdbx_description
1 polymer ?
#
loop_
_entity_poly.entity_id
_entity_poly.type
_entity_poly.pdbx_seq_one_letter_code
_entity_poly.pdbx_strand_id
1 'polypeptide(L)'
;MLDYCRLKTEKKDNKILFEPQRLQTLMSLYSSSLCGLVLLVPKRIRLTTADIKEEFASVCERSTDFHFPSFEQQLSSIEDCIQKANQARSTASVSLDSNSLTSKQSDTSLEEQNLCSVGDFYVTRHSNLSEVHVVYHLVVNDSALRSSSEITSRHAALFGLRNILKECCKHDITTLTLPLLLTHDMTEEMTIPWVLKRTELVLKCLKGFMMEMATWGVNRCSTIQLVVPKNLLDQTFFQLADLVPTIFRESRTVTLQF
;
A
#
# COMPACT_ATOMS: atom_id res chain seq x y z
N MET A 1 2.94 5.91 9.43
CA MET A 1 2.15 6.02 8.17
C MET A 1 1.00 7.01 8.31
N LEU A 2 0.12 6.85 9.30
CA LEU A 2 -1.06 7.73 9.47
C LEU A 2 -0.73 9.22 9.72
N ASP A 3 0.48 9.53 10.18
CA ASP A 3 0.93 10.93 10.33
C ASP A 3 0.90 11.71 9.01
N TYR A 4 1.06 11.06 7.86
CA TYR A 4 0.92 11.69 6.53
C TYR A 4 -0.53 11.99 6.15
N CYS A 5 -1.48 11.37 6.83
CA CYS A 5 -2.92 11.64 6.68
C CYS A 5 -3.41 12.68 7.69
N ARG A 6 -2.66 12.91 8.76
CA ARG A 6 -3.03 13.79 9.87
C ARG A 6 -2.54 15.21 9.63
N LEU A 7 -3.49 16.13 9.78
CA LEU A 7 -3.26 17.56 9.94
C LEU A 7 -2.39 17.82 11.19
N LYS A 8 -1.25 18.50 11.01
CA LYS A 8 -0.23 18.76 12.04
C LYS A 8 -0.62 20.01 12.84
N THR A 9 -1.55 19.86 13.78
CA THR A 9 -1.99 20.99 14.59
C THR A 9 -0.86 21.56 15.46
N GLU A 10 -0.22 22.65 15.03
CA GLU A 10 0.62 23.47 15.91
C GLU A 10 -0.27 24.37 16.77
N LYS A 11 -0.30 24.13 18.08
CA LYS A 11 -0.93 25.04 19.04
C LYS A 11 0.06 26.15 19.40
N LYS A 12 -0.01 27.28 18.68
CA LYS A 12 0.61 28.55 19.11
C LYS A 12 -0.50 29.54 19.49
N ASP A 13 -0.48 30.01 20.74
CA ASP A 13 -1.35 31.08 21.28
C ASP A 13 -2.87 30.95 21.01
N ASN A 14 -3.48 29.80 21.32
CA ASN A 14 -4.93 29.58 21.27
C ASN A 14 -5.64 29.91 19.94
N LYS A 15 -4.88 30.16 18.86
CA LYS A 15 -5.40 30.35 17.50
C LYS A 15 -5.09 29.09 16.70
N ILE A 16 -6.14 28.45 16.19
CA ILE A 16 -6.00 27.38 15.20
C ILE A 16 -5.58 28.09 13.90
N LEU A 17 -4.28 28.03 13.56
CA LEU A 17 -3.83 28.51 12.26
C LEU A 17 -4.40 27.59 11.18
N PHE A 18 -4.95 28.16 10.11
CA PHE A 18 -5.31 27.41 8.91
C PHE A 18 -4.04 26.76 8.36
N GLU A 19 -4.01 25.42 8.32
CA GLU A 19 -2.82 24.72 7.88
C GLU A 19 -2.65 24.82 6.35
N PRO A 20 -1.50 25.33 5.88
CA PRO A 20 -1.23 25.46 4.45
C PRO A 20 -1.16 24.10 3.74
N GLN A 21 -0.86 23.02 4.47
CA GLN A 21 -0.72 21.66 3.94
C GLN A 21 -2.00 21.17 3.28
N ARG A 22 -3.15 21.30 3.96
CA ARG A 22 -4.44 20.90 3.39
C ARG A 22 -4.79 21.71 2.15
N LEU A 23 -4.53 23.02 2.20
CA LEU A 23 -4.76 23.89 1.05
C LEU A 23 -3.87 23.48 -0.13
N GLN A 24 -2.62 23.13 0.14
CA GLN A 24 -1.68 22.65 -0.88
C GLN A 24 -2.16 21.35 -1.53
N THR A 25 -2.59 20.36 -0.74
CA THR A 25 -3.16 19.12 -1.26
C THR A 25 -4.45 19.37 -2.05
N LEU A 26 -5.32 20.27 -1.59
CA LEU A 26 -6.52 20.65 -2.34
C LEU A 26 -6.19 21.34 -3.67
N MET A 27 -5.16 22.19 -3.72
CA MET A 27 -4.68 22.79 -4.97
C MET A 27 -4.15 21.73 -5.95
N SER A 28 -3.56 20.66 -5.43
CA SER A 28 -3.05 19.54 -6.25
C SER A 28 -4.13 18.55 -6.70
N LEU A 29 -5.34 18.57 -6.14
CA LEU A 29 -6.38 17.56 -6.38
C LEU A 29 -6.78 17.41 -7.85
N TYR A 30 -6.76 18.51 -8.61
CA TYR A 30 -7.06 18.54 -10.04
C TYR A 30 -5.83 18.77 -10.92
N SER A 31 -4.64 18.64 -10.32
CA SER A 31 -3.37 18.77 -11.00
C SER A 31 -2.85 17.41 -11.49
N SER A 32 -1.72 17.43 -12.21
CA SER A 32 -0.96 16.23 -12.55
C SER A 32 -0.03 15.77 -11.43
N SER A 33 -0.16 16.29 -10.20
CA SER A 33 0.72 15.99 -9.06
C SER A 33 -0.06 15.34 -7.92
N LEU A 34 -0.55 14.13 -8.17
CA LEU A 34 -1.28 13.34 -7.18
C LEU A 34 -0.32 12.54 -6.28
N CYS A 35 -0.71 12.41 -5.03
CA CYS A 35 0.03 11.68 -3.98
C CYS A 35 -0.75 10.47 -3.49
N GLY A 36 -0.10 9.32 -3.51
CA GLY A 36 -0.60 8.04 -3.01
C GLY A 36 0.08 7.59 -1.72
N LEU A 37 -0.64 6.84 -0.89
CA LEU A 37 -0.13 6.19 0.32
C LEU A 37 -0.49 4.71 0.33
N VAL A 38 0.45 3.82 0.64
CA VAL A 38 0.18 2.39 0.85
C VAL A 38 -0.09 2.12 2.33
N LEU A 39 -1.33 1.74 2.68
CA LEU A 39 -1.71 1.33 4.02
C LEU A 39 -1.87 -0.19 4.06
N LEU A 40 -1.15 -0.87 4.96
CA LEU A 40 -1.30 -2.31 5.13
C LEU A 40 -2.51 -2.62 5.99
N VAL A 41 -3.36 -3.52 5.52
CA VAL A 41 -4.64 -3.82 6.18
C VAL A 41 -4.89 -5.33 6.29
N PRO A 42 -5.66 -5.78 7.30
CA PRO A 42 -6.08 -7.18 7.39
C PRO A 42 -7.06 -7.54 6.26
N LYS A 43 -7.30 -8.85 6.10
CA LYS A 43 -8.20 -9.42 5.08
C LYS A 43 -9.66 -8.97 5.18
N ARG A 44 -10.11 -8.67 6.40
CA ARG A 44 -11.49 -8.21 6.65
C ARG A 44 -11.61 -6.76 6.24
N ILE A 45 -12.63 -6.41 5.46
CA ILE A 45 -12.84 -5.04 4.98
C ILE A 45 -13.44 -4.17 6.09
N ARG A 46 -14.47 -4.69 6.76
CA ARG A 46 -15.18 -4.02 7.86
C ARG A 46 -14.26 -3.57 8.98
N LEU A 47 -14.62 -2.43 9.55
CA LEU A 47 -13.98 -1.87 10.72
C LEU A 47 -14.21 -2.81 11.91
N THR A 48 -13.12 -3.16 12.60
CA THR A 48 -13.18 -3.78 13.92
C THR A 48 -12.48 -2.88 14.92
N THR A 49 -12.91 -2.94 16.17
CA THR A 49 -12.63 -1.98 17.25
C THR A 49 -11.18 -1.92 17.75
N ALA A 50 -10.23 -2.44 16.97
CA ALA A 50 -8.82 -2.51 17.31
C ALA A 50 -7.87 -2.43 16.10
N ASP A 51 -8.39 -2.18 14.90
CA ASP A 51 -7.60 -2.19 13.67
C ASP A 51 -7.10 -0.78 13.31
N ILE A 52 -5.94 -0.71 12.64
CA ILE A 52 -5.42 0.53 12.02
C ILE A 52 -6.45 1.24 11.11
N LYS A 53 -7.44 0.50 10.63
CA LYS A 53 -8.55 1.04 9.84
C LYS A 53 -9.46 1.96 10.65
N GLU A 54 -9.69 1.68 11.92
CA GLU A 54 -10.49 2.54 12.80
C GLU A 54 -9.76 3.85 13.06
N GLU A 55 -8.44 3.77 13.32
CA GLU A 55 -7.62 4.97 13.47
C GLU A 55 -7.60 5.80 12.18
N PHE A 56 -7.52 5.14 11.02
CA PHE A 56 -7.64 5.81 9.72
C PHE A 56 -9.04 6.41 9.49
N ALA A 57 -10.12 5.68 9.81
CA ALA A 57 -11.50 6.16 9.72
C ALA A 57 -11.71 7.41 10.56
N SER A 58 -11.21 7.41 11.80
CA SER A 58 -11.22 8.58 12.68
C SER A 58 -10.50 9.77 12.05
N VAL A 59 -9.35 9.55 11.38
CA VAL A 59 -8.63 10.62 10.66
C VAL A 59 -9.45 11.15 9.48
N CYS A 60 -10.10 10.29 8.71
CA CYS A 60 -10.99 10.68 7.62
C CYS A 60 -12.21 11.46 8.10
N GLU A 61 -12.76 11.14 9.27
CA GLU A 61 -13.97 11.76 9.83
C GLU A 61 -13.70 13.07 10.57
N ARG A 62 -12.43 13.38 10.90
CA ARG A 62 -12.06 14.65 11.54
C ARG A 62 -12.41 15.89 10.71
N SER A 63 -12.61 15.74 9.41
CA SER A 63 -13.11 16.82 8.56
C SER A 63 -13.98 16.29 7.43
N THR A 64 -14.98 17.06 7.03
CA THR A 64 -15.88 16.65 5.95
C THR A 64 -15.16 16.68 4.60
N ASP A 65 -15.30 15.60 3.84
CA ASP A 65 -14.95 15.54 2.43
C ASP A 65 -16.21 15.80 1.58
N PHE A 66 -16.14 16.78 0.67
CA PHE A 66 -17.24 17.10 -0.24
C PHE A 66 -16.96 16.69 -1.68
N HIS A 67 -15.72 16.27 -1.98
CA HIS A 67 -15.34 15.82 -3.33
C HIS A 67 -15.55 14.32 -3.49
N PHE A 68 -15.31 13.55 -2.43
CA PHE A 68 -15.46 12.11 -2.44
C PHE A 68 -16.51 11.64 -1.42
N PRO A 69 -17.15 10.47 -1.67
CA PRO A 69 -18.03 9.85 -0.69
C PRO A 69 -17.31 9.60 0.65
N SER A 70 -18.07 9.51 1.74
CA SER A 70 -17.49 9.19 3.05
C SER A 70 -16.70 7.89 3.01
N PHE A 71 -15.75 7.74 3.94
CA PHE A 71 -14.93 6.53 4.00
C PHE A 71 -15.78 5.26 4.11
N GLU A 72 -16.84 5.30 4.92
CA GLU A 72 -17.81 4.21 5.07
C GLU A 72 -18.54 3.88 3.74
N GLN A 73 -18.98 4.89 2.99
CA GLN A 73 -19.64 4.68 1.69
C GLN A 73 -18.68 4.08 0.65
N GLN A 74 -17.41 4.52 0.66
CA GLN A 74 -16.37 3.93 -0.18
C GLN A 74 -16.14 2.45 0.18
N LEU A 75 -16.05 2.12 1.48
CA LEU A 75 -15.91 0.74 1.94
C LEU A 75 -17.10 -0.13 1.52
N SER A 76 -18.33 0.33 1.68
CA SER A 76 -19.52 -0.42 1.24
C SER A 76 -19.49 -0.71 -0.26
N SER A 77 -19.09 0.26 -1.07
CA SER A 77 -18.96 0.07 -2.53
C SER A 77 -17.86 -0.94 -2.88
N ILE A 78 -16.78 -0.94 -2.10
CA ILE A 78 -15.65 -1.85 -2.27
C ILE A 78 -16.04 -3.28 -1.87
N GLU A 79 -16.82 -3.46 -0.80
CA GLU A 79 -17.37 -4.77 -0.40
C GLU A 79 -18.18 -5.39 -1.55
N ASP A 80 -19.08 -4.63 -2.17
CA ASP A 80 -19.88 -5.10 -3.31
C ASP A 80 -19.02 -5.50 -4.51
N CYS A 81 -17.98 -4.71 -4.80
CA CYS A 81 -17.02 -5.02 -5.87
C CYS A 81 -16.27 -6.32 -5.59
N ILE A 82 -15.88 -6.56 -4.34
CA ILE A 82 -15.13 -7.76 -3.94
C ILE A 82 -16.01 -9.00 -3.99
N GLN A 83 -17.27 -8.90 -3.57
CA GLN A 83 -18.22 -10.00 -3.72
C GLN A 83 -18.38 -10.40 -5.19
N LYS A 84 -18.57 -9.43 -6.10
CA LYS A 84 -18.66 -9.68 -7.55
C LYS A 84 -17.38 -10.30 -8.11
N ALA A 85 -16.21 -9.80 -7.69
CA ALA A 85 -14.92 -10.32 -8.12
C ALA A 85 -14.68 -11.75 -7.60
N ASN A 86 -15.09 -12.06 -6.37
CA ASN A 86 -14.98 -13.39 -5.79
C ASN A 86 -15.90 -14.39 -6.51
N GLN A 87 -17.15 -13.99 -6.80
CA GLN A 87 -18.07 -14.80 -7.59
C GLN A 87 -17.52 -15.09 -8.99
N ALA A 88 -16.96 -14.09 -9.68
CA ALA A 88 -16.35 -14.27 -10.99
C ALA A 88 -15.12 -15.19 -10.95
N ARG A 89 -14.30 -15.13 -9.88
CA ARG A 89 -13.18 -16.05 -9.67
C ARG A 89 -13.67 -17.49 -9.48
N SER A 90 -14.71 -17.70 -8.68
CA SER A 90 -15.29 -19.02 -8.44
C SER A 90 -15.88 -19.64 -9.71
N THR A 91 -16.58 -18.85 -10.54
CA THR A 91 -17.14 -19.36 -11.81
C THR A 91 -16.05 -19.69 -12.84
N ALA A 92 -14.99 -18.88 -12.91
CA ALA A 92 -13.85 -19.15 -13.79
C ALA A 92 -13.11 -20.45 -13.40
N SER A 93 -12.91 -20.72 -12.10
CA SER A 93 -12.30 -21.97 -11.65
C SER A 93 -13.14 -23.22 -11.97
N VAL A 94 -14.48 -23.11 -11.91
CA VAL A 94 -15.38 -24.24 -12.21
C VAL A 94 -15.37 -24.59 -13.71
N SER A 95 -15.09 -23.63 -14.59
CA SER A 95 -15.06 -23.85 -16.04
C SER A 95 -13.82 -24.63 -16.53
N LEU A 96 -12.77 -24.75 -15.71
CA LEU A 96 -11.53 -25.46 -16.05
C LEU A 96 -11.51 -26.93 -15.58
N ASP A 97 -12.38 -27.30 -14.62
CA ASP A 97 -12.44 -28.64 -13.99
C ASP A 97 -13.71 -29.43 -14.41
N SER A 98 -14.00 -29.48 -15.71
CA SER A 98 -15.18 -30.14 -16.28
C SER A 98 -15.18 -31.68 -16.21
N ASN A 99 -14.37 -32.29 -15.33
CA ASN A 99 -14.33 -33.76 -15.14
C ASN A 99 -14.43 -34.24 -13.68
N SER A 100 -14.78 -33.38 -12.73
CA SER A 100 -15.03 -33.76 -11.34
C SER A 100 -16.49 -33.53 -10.95
N LEU A 101 -17.34 -34.50 -11.26
CA LEU A 101 -18.70 -34.63 -10.72
C LEU A 101 -18.64 -34.95 -9.22
N THR A 102 -18.31 -33.96 -8.39
CA THR A 102 -18.73 -33.94 -6.99
C THR A 102 -19.18 -32.53 -6.64
N SER A 103 -20.49 -32.33 -6.66
CA SER A 103 -21.17 -31.14 -6.14
C SER A 103 -20.98 -31.08 -4.61
N LYS A 104 -19.82 -30.64 -4.15
CA LYS A 104 -19.69 -30.08 -2.80
C LYS A 104 -20.09 -28.61 -2.92
N GLN A 105 -21.38 -28.33 -2.70
CA GLN A 105 -21.80 -27.03 -2.18
C GLN A 105 -21.08 -26.87 -0.84
N SER A 106 -19.87 -26.32 -0.87
CA SER A 106 -19.30 -25.73 0.33
C SER A 106 -20.11 -24.47 0.56
N ASP A 107 -21.02 -24.52 1.54
CA ASP A 107 -21.56 -23.35 2.23
C ASP A 107 -20.38 -22.58 2.82
N THR A 108 -19.66 -21.85 1.95
CA THR A 108 -18.71 -20.83 2.37
C THR A 108 -19.57 -19.75 3.00
N SER A 109 -19.37 -19.56 4.30
CA SER A 109 -20.13 -18.58 5.07
C SER A 109 -20.12 -17.22 4.34
N LEU A 110 -21.21 -16.45 4.43
CA LEU A 110 -21.31 -15.11 3.82
C LEU A 110 -20.11 -14.20 4.23
N GLU A 111 -19.47 -14.49 5.36
CA GLU A 111 -18.28 -13.80 5.83
C GLU A 111 -17.02 -14.10 5.00
N GLU A 112 -16.84 -15.34 4.53
CA GLU A 112 -15.70 -15.74 3.69
C GLU A 112 -15.78 -15.13 2.29
N GLN A 113 -16.99 -14.91 1.77
CA GLN A 113 -17.20 -14.26 0.47
C GLN A 113 -16.81 -12.77 0.48
N ASN A 114 -16.72 -12.15 1.66
CA ASN A 114 -16.34 -10.75 1.86
C ASN A 114 -14.85 -10.57 2.21
N LEU A 115 -14.05 -11.64 2.17
CA LEU A 115 -12.62 -11.55 2.46
C LEU A 115 -11.82 -11.21 1.21
N CYS A 116 -10.86 -10.30 1.39
CA CYS A 116 -9.79 -10.14 0.42
C CYS A 116 -8.73 -11.23 0.57
N SER A 117 -8.11 -11.61 -0.55
CA SER A 117 -6.93 -12.46 -0.52
C SER A 117 -5.68 -11.66 -0.18
N VAL A 118 -4.66 -12.30 0.39
CA VAL A 118 -3.38 -11.61 0.66
C VAL A 118 -2.76 -11.18 -0.66
N GLY A 119 -2.29 -9.94 -0.75
CA GLY A 119 -1.78 -9.34 -1.99
C GLY A 119 -2.83 -8.63 -2.83
N ASP A 120 -4.13 -8.83 -2.56
CA ASP A 120 -5.16 -7.95 -3.10
C ASP A 120 -5.01 -6.55 -2.49
N PHE A 121 -5.48 -5.52 -3.19
CA PHE A 121 -5.57 -4.17 -2.64
C PHE A 121 -6.85 -3.50 -3.11
N TYR A 122 -7.32 -2.53 -2.32
CA TYR A 122 -8.42 -1.65 -2.70
C TYR A 122 -8.00 -0.20 -2.51
N VAL A 123 -8.75 0.70 -3.13
CA VAL A 123 -8.38 2.12 -3.22
C VAL A 123 -9.48 2.97 -2.63
N THR A 124 -9.09 3.91 -1.77
CA THR A 124 -9.98 4.99 -1.30
C THR A 124 -9.40 6.34 -1.66
N ARG A 125 -10.26 7.31 -1.95
CA ARG A 125 -9.89 8.65 -2.41
C ARG A 125 -10.34 9.69 -1.41
N HIS A 126 -9.49 10.69 -1.18
CA HIS A 126 -9.70 11.70 -0.14
C HIS A 126 -9.20 13.06 -0.62
N SER A 127 -9.98 14.11 -0.37
CA SER A 127 -9.59 15.52 -0.56
C SER A 127 -9.32 16.22 0.77
N ASN A 128 -9.64 15.55 1.89
CA ASN A 128 -9.64 16.12 3.23
C ASN A 128 -8.42 15.72 4.08
N LEU A 129 -7.53 14.86 3.56
CA LEU A 129 -6.28 14.46 4.21
C LEU A 129 -5.16 15.47 3.95
N SER A 130 -4.11 15.44 4.77
CA SER A 130 -3.06 16.46 4.79
C SER A 130 -2.08 16.43 3.62
N GLU A 131 -1.59 15.26 3.19
CA GLU A 131 -0.57 15.15 2.11
C GLU A 131 -0.95 14.08 1.06
N VAL A 132 -2.10 13.42 1.22
CA VAL A 132 -2.46 12.20 0.50
C VAL A 132 -3.81 12.37 -0.20
N HIS A 133 -3.85 12.02 -1.49
CA HIS A 133 -5.09 12.05 -2.29
C HIS A 133 -5.71 10.66 -2.44
N VAL A 134 -4.85 9.64 -2.53
CA VAL A 134 -5.24 8.26 -2.79
C VAL A 134 -4.59 7.33 -1.77
N VAL A 135 -5.39 6.49 -1.12
CA VAL A 135 -4.88 5.48 -0.18
C VAL A 135 -5.10 4.10 -0.79
N TYR A 136 -4.00 3.40 -1.03
CA TYR A 136 -3.94 2.01 -1.46
C TYR A 136 -3.89 1.11 -0.23
N HIS A 137 -4.99 0.43 0.05
CA HIS A 137 -5.11 -0.50 1.16
C HIS A 137 -4.65 -1.89 0.73
N LEU A 138 -3.38 -2.19 0.98
CA LEU A 138 -2.76 -3.47 0.64
C LEU A 138 -3.10 -4.54 1.68
N VAL A 139 -3.75 -5.60 1.25
CA VAL A 139 -4.19 -6.68 2.14
C VAL A 139 -3.03 -7.58 2.48
N VAL A 140 -2.70 -7.63 3.75
CA VAL A 140 -1.63 -8.47 4.30
C VAL A 140 -2.11 -9.24 5.52
N ASN A 141 -1.45 -10.37 5.78
CA ASN A 141 -1.60 -11.05 7.07
C ASN A 141 -0.45 -10.61 7.97
N ASP A 142 -0.68 -9.58 8.77
CA ASP A 142 0.35 -8.96 9.60
C ASP A 142 1.01 -9.96 10.56
N SER A 143 0.24 -10.83 11.21
CA SER A 143 0.80 -11.87 12.10
C SER A 143 1.70 -12.86 11.36
N ALA A 144 1.30 -13.30 10.16
CA ALA A 144 2.11 -14.21 9.35
C ALA A 144 3.33 -13.50 8.74
N LEU A 145 3.21 -12.21 8.41
CA LEU A 145 4.37 -11.42 8.04
C LEU A 145 5.32 -11.35 9.23
N ARG A 146 4.89 -10.96 10.42
CA ARG A 146 5.79 -10.80 11.58
C ARG A 146 6.51 -12.09 11.97
N SER A 147 5.81 -13.22 12.01
CA SER A 147 6.38 -14.51 12.43
C SER A 147 7.23 -15.20 11.36
N SER A 148 6.99 -14.93 10.06
CA SER A 148 7.78 -15.56 9.00
C SER A 148 9.07 -14.79 8.70
N SER A 149 10.20 -15.47 8.90
CA SER A 149 11.53 -15.02 8.43
C SER A 149 11.71 -15.17 6.90
N GLU A 150 10.75 -15.81 6.24
CA GLU A 150 10.85 -16.30 4.85
C GLU A 150 9.90 -15.60 3.88
N ILE A 151 9.78 -14.27 3.95
CA ILE A 151 9.28 -13.56 2.77
C ILE A 151 10.24 -13.81 1.62
N THR A 152 9.71 -14.29 0.51
CA THR A 152 10.43 -14.46 -0.75
C THR A 152 9.93 -13.46 -1.79
N SER A 153 10.63 -13.31 -2.90
CA SER A 153 10.18 -12.47 -4.03
C SER A 153 8.83 -12.87 -4.62
N ARG A 154 8.35 -14.09 -4.33
CA ARG A 154 7.02 -14.60 -4.75
C ARG A 154 5.91 -14.34 -3.72
N HIS A 155 6.21 -13.62 -2.64
CA HIS A 155 5.20 -13.33 -1.63
C HIS A 155 4.10 -12.44 -2.19
N ALA A 156 2.83 -12.78 -1.91
CA ALA A 156 1.67 -12.10 -2.48
C ALA A 156 1.62 -10.60 -2.18
N ALA A 157 2.12 -10.15 -1.02
CA ALA A 157 2.23 -8.72 -0.70
C ALA A 157 3.18 -7.95 -1.65
N LEU A 158 4.26 -8.56 -2.12
CA LEU A 158 5.17 -7.93 -3.09
C LEU A 158 4.52 -7.86 -4.48
N PHE A 159 3.75 -8.89 -4.86
CA PHE A 159 2.94 -8.83 -6.07
C PHE A 159 1.87 -7.74 -6.00
N GLY A 160 1.19 -7.61 -4.85
CA GLY A 160 0.24 -6.54 -4.58
C GLY A 160 0.90 -5.16 -4.69
N LEU A 161 2.09 -4.99 -4.10
CA LEU A 161 2.87 -3.74 -4.24
C LEU A 161 3.21 -3.43 -5.70
N ARG A 162 3.64 -4.43 -6.49
CA ARG A 162 3.90 -4.24 -7.92
C ARG A 162 2.64 -3.84 -8.68
N ASN A 163 1.49 -4.41 -8.35
CA ASN A 163 0.23 -4.03 -8.96
C ASN A 163 -0.21 -2.61 -8.55
N ILE A 164 0.04 -2.19 -7.31
CA ILE A 164 -0.16 -0.80 -6.87
C ILE A 164 0.71 0.16 -7.69
N LEU A 165 1.99 -0.18 -7.91
CA LEU A 165 2.89 0.64 -8.73
C LEU A 165 2.41 0.77 -10.18
N LYS A 166 1.93 -0.34 -10.77
CA LYS A 166 1.29 -0.30 -12.10
C LYS A 166 0.06 0.61 -12.11
N GLU A 167 -0.76 0.50 -11.08
CA GLU A 167 -1.97 1.32 -10.93
C GLU A 167 -1.64 2.81 -10.75
N CYS A 168 -0.55 3.13 -10.03
CA CYS A 168 -0.03 4.49 -9.89
C CYS A 168 0.36 5.08 -11.25
N CYS A 169 1.09 4.32 -12.08
CA CYS A 169 1.46 4.78 -13.42
C CYS A 169 0.24 4.96 -14.33
N LYS A 170 -0.76 4.09 -14.22
CA LYS A 170 -2.00 4.18 -15.01
C LYS A 170 -2.84 5.42 -14.67
N HIS A 171 -2.77 5.89 -13.42
CA HIS A 171 -3.57 7.01 -12.91
C HIS A 171 -2.73 8.26 -12.61
N ASP A 172 -1.52 8.35 -13.15
CA ASP A 172 -0.62 9.50 -12.99
C ASP A 172 -0.37 9.91 -11.54
N ILE A 173 -0.24 8.92 -10.64
CA ILE A 173 0.19 9.16 -9.27
C ILE A 173 1.69 9.43 -9.27
N THR A 174 2.04 10.70 -9.04
CA THR A 174 3.41 11.20 -9.11
C THR A 174 4.25 10.88 -7.89
N THR A 175 3.63 10.77 -6.71
CA THR A 175 4.35 10.45 -5.47
C THR A 175 3.65 9.29 -4.79
N LEU A 176 4.38 8.22 -4.47
CA LEU A 176 3.86 7.08 -3.72
C LEU A 176 4.66 6.89 -2.43
N THR A 177 3.97 6.97 -1.30
CA THR A 177 4.54 6.70 0.03
C THR A 177 4.22 5.26 0.44
N LEU A 178 5.23 4.46 0.77
CA LEU A 178 5.04 3.06 1.18
C LEU A 178 5.90 2.67 2.38
N PRO A 179 5.42 1.71 3.22
CA PRO A 179 6.15 1.26 4.39
C PRO A 179 7.25 0.28 3.97
N LEU A 180 8.52 0.64 4.18
CA LEU A 180 9.68 -0.09 3.65
C LEU A 180 9.73 -1.55 4.12
N LEU A 181 9.31 -1.81 5.36
CA LEU A 181 9.40 -3.15 5.98
C LEU A 181 8.12 -3.99 5.81
N LEU A 182 7.12 -3.47 5.09
CA LEU A 182 5.77 -4.04 5.00
C LEU A 182 5.18 -4.32 6.40
N THR A 183 5.38 -3.39 7.32
CA THR A 183 4.76 -3.37 8.66
C THR A 183 4.58 -1.92 9.11
N HIS A 184 3.70 -1.72 10.10
CA HIS A 184 3.43 -0.39 10.68
C HIS A 184 4.33 -0.09 11.88
N ASP A 185 4.60 -1.10 12.70
CA ASP A 185 5.31 -0.97 13.96
C ASP A 185 6.43 -2.01 14.09
N MET A 186 7.47 -1.67 14.85
CA MET A 186 8.53 -2.62 15.20
C MET A 186 8.07 -3.50 16.37
N THR A 187 8.26 -4.81 16.24
CA THR A 187 8.08 -5.77 17.33
C THR A 187 9.43 -6.36 17.74
N GLU A 188 9.53 -6.91 18.96
CA GLU A 188 10.78 -7.49 19.49
C GLU A 188 11.31 -8.66 18.63
N GLU A 189 10.46 -9.33 17.88
CA GLU A 189 10.81 -10.42 16.96
C GLU A 189 11.58 -9.93 15.71
N MET A 190 11.55 -8.63 15.41
CA MET A 190 12.18 -8.04 14.23
C MET A 190 13.67 -7.78 14.45
N THR A 191 14.47 -8.83 14.31
CA THR A 191 15.94 -8.76 14.39
C THR A 191 16.56 -7.96 13.23
N ILE A 192 17.79 -7.46 13.41
CA ILE A 192 18.53 -6.73 12.35
C ILE A 192 18.59 -7.51 11.02
N PRO A 193 18.93 -8.82 10.99
CA PRO A 193 18.91 -9.59 9.74
C PRO A 193 17.55 -9.62 9.06
N TRP A 194 16.47 -9.67 9.84
CA TRP A 194 15.10 -9.64 9.31
C TRP A 194 14.82 -8.30 8.61
N VAL A 195 15.19 -7.18 9.24
CA VAL A 195 14.98 -5.83 8.70
C VAL A 195 15.77 -5.63 7.40
N LEU A 196 17.04 -6.05 7.38
CA LEU A 196 17.90 -5.96 6.20
C LEU A 196 17.36 -6.80 5.04
N LYS A 197 17.03 -8.07 5.29
CA LYS A 197 16.50 -8.99 4.26
C LYS A 197 15.20 -8.45 3.66
N ARG A 198 14.30 -7.91 4.47
CA ARG A 198 13.05 -7.32 3.96
C ARG A 198 13.26 -6.06 3.16
N THR A 199 14.10 -5.16 3.67
CA THR A 199 14.46 -3.94 2.96
C THR A 199 15.04 -4.30 1.60
N GLU A 200 15.96 -5.25 1.54
CA GLU A 200 16.53 -5.73 0.29
C GLU A 200 15.47 -6.29 -0.67
N LEU A 201 14.52 -7.10 -0.18
CA LEU A 201 13.45 -7.67 -1.00
C LEU A 201 12.52 -6.59 -1.58
N VAL A 202 12.09 -5.63 -0.75
CA VAL A 202 11.22 -4.53 -1.20
C VAL A 202 11.95 -3.65 -2.18
N LEU A 203 13.19 -3.24 -1.90
CA LEU A 203 14.00 -2.43 -2.81
C LEU A 203 14.28 -3.15 -4.14
N LYS A 204 14.57 -4.46 -4.12
CA LYS A 204 14.71 -5.26 -5.35
C LYS A 204 13.41 -5.35 -6.15
N CYS A 205 12.26 -5.47 -5.47
CA CYS A 205 10.95 -5.45 -6.12
C CYS A 205 10.71 -4.10 -6.82
N LEU A 206 10.99 -2.98 -6.13
CA LEU A 206 10.91 -1.63 -6.70
C LEU A 206 11.86 -1.45 -7.88
N LYS A 207 13.12 -1.86 -7.75
CA LYS A 207 14.10 -1.83 -8.85
C LYS A 207 13.59 -2.61 -10.06
N GLY A 208 13.11 -3.84 -9.84
CA GLY A 208 12.57 -4.68 -10.91
C GLY A 208 11.41 -4.00 -11.65
N PHE A 209 10.50 -3.36 -10.91
CA PHE A 209 9.42 -2.57 -11.49
C PHE A 209 9.93 -1.36 -12.27
N MET A 210 10.88 -0.59 -11.73
CA MET A 210 11.46 0.57 -12.42
C MET A 210 12.12 0.19 -13.74
N MET A 211 12.84 -0.94 -13.78
CA MET A 211 13.42 -1.46 -15.02
C MET A 211 12.34 -1.87 -16.03
N GLU A 212 11.27 -2.53 -15.61
CA GLU A 212 10.13 -2.87 -16.47
C GLU A 212 9.47 -1.61 -17.06
N MET A 213 9.23 -0.59 -16.24
CA MET A 213 8.64 0.67 -16.71
C MET A 213 9.55 1.43 -17.69
N ALA A 214 10.87 1.39 -17.47
CA ALA A 214 11.84 1.97 -18.39
C ALA A 214 11.79 1.29 -19.77
N THR A 215 11.56 -0.03 -19.82
CA THR A 215 11.39 -0.74 -21.11
C THR A 215 10.10 -0.39 -21.84
N TRP A 216 9.07 0.06 -21.14
CA TRP A 216 7.78 0.43 -21.75
C TRP A 216 7.75 1.86 -22.30
N GLY A 217 8.85 2.61 -22.18
CA GLY A 217 8.93 4.00 -22.66
C GLY A 217 8.04 4.98 -21.89
N VAL A 218 7.53 4.57 -20.72
CA VAL A 218 6.78 5.46 -19.83
C VAL A 218 7.80 6.34 -19.11
N ASN A 219 8.09 7.50 -19.69
CA ASN A 219 9.01 8.50 -19.13
C ASN A 219 8.42 9.31 -17.96
N ARG A 220 7.35 8.83 -17.33
CA ARG A 220 6.78 9.49 -16.16
C ARG A 220 7.47 8.96 -14.91
N CYS A 221 8.38 9.77 -14.38
CA CYS A 221 9.08 9.48 -13.14
C CYS A 221 8.11 9.71 -11.96
N SER A 222 7.81 8.65 -11.22
CA SER A 222 7.13 8.75 -9.93
C SER A 222 8.15 8.79 -8.81
N THR A 223 7.99 9.71 -7.87
CA THR A 223 8.76 9.77 -6.64
C THR A 223 8.25 8.69 -5.68
N ILE A 224 9.14 7.80 -5.23
CA ILE A 224 8.80 6.78 -4.23
C ILE A 224 9.38 7.20 -2.88
N GLN A 225 8.51 7.40 -1.89
CA GLN A 225 8.88 7.74 -0.52
C GLN A 225 8.83 6.47 0.34
N LEU A 226 9.96 6.12 0.94
CA LEU A 226 10.11 4.95 1.79
C LEU A 226 10.04 5.36 3.24
N VAL A 227 9.04 4.87 3.95
CA VAL A 227 8.83 5.19 5.37
C VAL A 227 9.28 4.02 6.22
N VAL A 228 10.02 4.34 7.28
CA VAL A 228 10.52 3.39 8.27
C VAL A 228 9.75 3.61 9.59
N PRO A 229 9.45 2.55 10.37
CA PRO A 229 8.81 2.69 11.68
C PRO A 229 9.63 3.54 12.67
N LYS A 230 8.95 4.24 13.60
CA LYS A 230 9.56 5.21 14.53
C LYS A 230 10.57 4.61 15.52
N ASN A 231 10.46 3.33 15.84
CA ASN A 231 11.29 2.66 16.84
C ASN A 231 12.50 1.95 16.24
N LEU A 232 12.95 2.35 15.04
CA LEU A 232 14.16 1.79 14.44
C LEU A 232 15.41 2.47 15.05
N LEU A 233 16.41 1.68 15.41
CA LEU A 233 17.71 2.19 15.83
C LEU A 233 18.39 2.95 14.70
N ASP A 234 18.99 4.10 15.02
CA ASP A 234 19.69 4.96 14.04
C ASP A 234 20.74 4.19 13.24
N GLN A 235 21.51 3.32 13.90
CA GLN A 235 22.52 2.50 13.23
C GLN A 235 21.90 1.59 12.16
N THR A 236 20.76 0.97 12.46
CA THR A 236 20.04 0.15 11.48
C THR A 236 19.49 1.02 10.36
N PHE A 237 18.98 2.22 10.67
CA PHE A 237 18.51 3.17 9.65
C PHE A 237 19.61 3.51 8.63
N PHE A 238 20.83 3.83 9.08
CA PHE A 238 21.96 4.08 8.18
C PHE A 238 22.32 2.86 7.34
N GLN A 239 22.27 1.65 7.91
CA GLN A 239 22.46 0.42 7.14
C GLN A 239 21.38 0.25 6.05
N LEU A 240 20.12 0.61 6.33
CA LEU A 240 19.05 0.58 5.32
C LEU A 240 19.28 1.61 4.22
N ALA A 241 19.77 2.79 4.58
CA ALA A 241 20.10 3.85 3.61
C ALA A 241 21.23 3.40 2.67
N ASP A 242 22.25 2.72 3.17
CA ASP A 242 23.37 2.18 2.36
C ASP A 242 22.95 1.06 1.40
N LEU A 243 21.85 0.35 1.69
CA LEU A 243 21.28 -0.64 0.76
C LEU A 243 20.73 0.00 -0.51
N VAL A 244 20.22 1.24 -0.44
CA VAL A 244 19.64 1.92 -1.61
C VAL A 244 20.65 2.08 -2.75
N PRO A 245 21.82 2.76 -2.58
CA PRO A 245 22.78 2.88 -3.66
C PRO A 245 23.35 1.52 -4.08
N THR A 246 23.49 0.57 -3.14
CA THR A 246 24.01 -0.77 -3.43
C THR A 246 23.07 -1.55 -4.36
N ILE A 247 21.77 -1.55 -4.07
CA ILE A 247 20.77 -2.29 -4.85
C ILE A 247 20.50 -1.59 -6.18
N PHE A 248 20.40 -0.27 -6.21
CA PHE A 248 20.07 0.49 -7.42
C PHE A 248 21.27 0.75 -8.34
N ARG A 249 22.48 0.32 -7.97
CA ARG A 249 23.65 0.38 -8.85
C ARG A 249 23.37 -0.40 -10.15
N GLU A 250 23.54 0.27 -11.29
CA GLU A 250 23.58 -0.37 -12.60
C GLU A 250 24.99 -0.91 -12.88
N SER A 251 25.07 -2.17 -13.29
CA SER A 251 26.30 -2.73 -13.84
C SER A 251 26.51 -2.14 -15.23
N ARG A 252 27.50 -1.25 -15.39
CA ARG A 252 27.88 -0.77 -16.73
C ARG A 252 28.44 -1.95 -17.53
N THR A 253 27.70 -2.45 -18.50
CA THR A 253 28.29 -3.29 -19.56
C THR A 253 29.00 -2.35 -20.52
N VAL A 254 30.33 -2.37 -20.51
CA VAL A 254 31.11 -1.72 -21.56
C VAL A 254 30.83 -2.46 -22.85
N THR A 255 30.11 -1.83 -23.78
CA THR A 255 29.96 -2.34 -25.14
C THR A 255 31.34 -2.26 -25.79
N LEU A 256 32.05 -3.39 -25.88
CA LEU A 256 33.26 -3.48 -26.68
C LEU A 256 32.84 -3.33 -28.15
N GLN A 257 33.02 -2.11 -28.69
CA GLN A 257 33.00 -1.91 -30.13
C GLN A 257 34.31 -2.48 -30.68
N PHE A 258 34.20 -3.59 -31.42
CA PHE A 258 35.26 -4.10 -32.28
C PHE A 258 35.22 -3.41 -33.64
#